data_AF-A0A1R1X7X7-F1
#
_entry.id   AF-A0A1R1X7X7-F1
#
_cell.length_a   1.000
_cell.length_b   1.000
_cell.length_c   1.000
_cell.angle_alpha   90.00
_cell.angle_beta   90.00
_cell.angle_gamma   90.00
#
_symmetry.space_group_name_H-M   'P 1'
#
loop_
_entity.id
_entity.type
_entity.pdbx_description
1 polymer ?
#
loop_
_entity_poly.entity_id
_entity_poly.type
_entity_poly.pdbx_seq_one_letter_code
_entity_poly.pdbx_strand_id
1 'polypeptide(L)'
;MTIHNTQIDFSENFTERAKRRRINSLASLFKYSKNDPNLISIGGGMPNPDLFPFITVSTNVVEPGNNTINTVKDKENGLDITLNRSNQNGSKVEPLKTLLQYAGGNGMSSLVDFTKALVKSSHNPKYKDWDVVPSVGNTDALNKALELFLDEGDSILVCEWTYPAAIQTFHSSGINRIPVKIDGEGMVPSALDEVCSSWTGEKPLRVVYLIPTGQNPTGATMSLERRREFYKVCQKHNLIIIEDDPYYFLQFAD
;
A
#
# COMPACT_ATOMS: atom_id res chain seq x y z
N MET A 1 3.02 -27.08 1.12
CA MET A 1 3.33 -26.07 0.08
C MET A 1 4.59 -25.33 0.49
N THR A 2 5.57 -25.25 -0.41
CA THR A 2 6.94 -24.81 -0.11
C THR A 2 7.01 -23.29 -0.03
N ILE A 3 7.49 -22.75 1.10
CA ILE A 3 7.87 -21.34 1.23
C ILE A 3 9.19 -21.16 0.46
N HIS A 4 9.26 -20.22 -0.48
CA HIS A 4 10.51 -19.94 -1.17
C HIS A 4 11.44 -19.15 -0.23
N ASN A 5 12.64 -19.69 0.02
CA ASN A 5 13.60 -19.17 1.00
C ASN A 5 14.51 -18.05 0.45
N THR A 6 14.50 -17.78 -0.86
CA THR A 6 15.34 -16.77 -1.50
C THR A 6 14.51 -15.56 -1.88
N GLN A 7 14.69 -14.49 -1.11
CA GLN A 7 14.22 -13.15 -1.45
C GLN A 7 14.97 -12.66 -2.70
N ILE A 8 14.23 -12.11 -3.67
CA ILE A 8 14.82 -11.40 -4.81
C ILE A 8 15.13 -9.99 -4.34
N ASP A 9 16.38 -9.55 -4.51
CA ASP A 9 16.79 -8.19 -4.19
C ASP A 9 16.48 -7.27 -5.38
N PHE A 10 15.56 -6.32 -5.17
CA PHE A 10 15.19 -5.31 -6.16
C PHE A 10 15.86 -3.95 -5.90
N SER A 11 16.85 -3.87 -5.00
CA SER A 11 17.51 -2.60 -4.66
C SER A 11 18.28 -1.99 -5.84
N GLU A 12 18.70 -2.80 -6.80
CA GLU A 12 19.29 -2.34 -8.06
C GLU A 12 18.28 -1.54 -8.91
N ASN A 13 16.98 -1.85 -8.79
CA ASN A 13 15.91 -1.15 -9.50
C ASN A 13 15.55 0.20 -8.86
N PHE A 14 16.07 0.53 -7.68
CA PHE A 14 15.74 1.79 -7.03
C PHE A 14 16.25 3.00 -7.81
N THR A 15 15.49 4.09 -7.77
CA THR A 15 15.90 5.38 -8.30
C THR A 15 17.13 5.91 -7.59
N GLU A 16 17.89 6.78 -8.27
CA GLU A 16 19.01 7.46 -7.64
C GLU A 16 18.53 8.35 -6.47
N ARG A 17 17.32 8.91 -6.58
CA ARG A 17 16.69 9.64 -5.48
C ARG A 17 16.43 8.74 -4.27
N ALA A 18 15.91 7.54 -4.46
CA ALA A 18 15.66 6.60 -3.38
C ALA A 18 16.96 6.12 -2.72
N LYS A 19 17.99 5.79 -3.52
CA LYS A 19 19.31 5.38 -3.02
C LYS A 19 20.02 6.45 -2.19
N ARG A 20 19.68 7.73 -2.37
CA ARG A 20 20.20 8.84 -1.56
C ARG A 20 19.48 9.03 -0.22
N ARG A 21 18.31 8.41 0.00
CA ARG A 21 17.59 8.53 1.28
C ARG A 21 18.40 7.91 2.41
N ARG A 22 18.37 8.54 3.59
CA ARG A 22 19.05 8.09 4.81
C ARG A 22 18.07 8.11 5.96
N ILE A 23 18.32 7.25 6.94
CA ILE A 23 17.55 7.26 8.19
C ILE A 23 17.72 8.63 8.84
N ASN A 24 16.61 9.20 9.32
CA ASN A 24 16.62 10.46 10.03
C ASN A 24 17.56 10.39 11.26
N SER A 25 18.53 11.29 11.35
CA SER A 25 19.46 11.37 12.48
C SER A 25 18.75 11.56 13.81
N LEU A 26 17.65 12.33 13.84
CA LEU A 26 16.80 12.49 15.03
C LEU A 26 16.16 11.18 15.46
N ALA A 27 15.72 10.35 14.50
CA ALA A 27 15.13 9.05 14.81
C ALA A 27 16.14 8.13 15.52
N SER A 28 17.43 8.25 15.18
CA SER A 28 18.49 7.47 15.83
C SER A 28 18.72 7.83 17.29
N LEU A 29 18.28 9.02 17.75
CA LEU A 29 18.40 9.45 19.14
C LEU A 29 17.37 8.79 20.06
N PHE A 30 16.20 8.38 19.53
CA PHE A 30 15.15 7.77 20.33
C PHE A 30 15.55 6.44 20.98
N LYS A 31 16.56 5.74 20.44
CA LYS A 31 17.09 4.51 21.05
C LYS A 31 17.76 4.76 22.41
N TYR A 32 18.21 5.99 22.68
CA TYR A 32 18.77 6.36 23.98
C TYR A 32 17.67 6.78 24.95
N SER A 33 16.75 7.65 24.50
CA SER A 33 15.67 8.15 25.36
C SER A 33 14.64 7.09 25.76
N LYS A 34 14.41 6.05 24.94
CA LYS A 34 13.49 4.95 25.29
C LYS A 34 14.10 3.95 26.28
N ASN A 35 15.42 3.80 26.28
CA ASN A 35 16.09 2.71 26.98
C ASN A 35 16.75 3.13 28.30
N ASP A 36 16.89 4.43 28.56
CA ASP A 36 17.39 4.95 29.83
C ASP A 36 16.29 5.74 30.55
N PRO A 37 15.68 5.17 31.61
CA PRO A 37 14.62 5.84 32.37
C PRO A 37 15.13 7.06 33.16
N ASN A 38 16.45 7.21 33.35
CA ASN A 38 17.05 8.36 34.03
C ASN A 38 17.39 9.51 33.07
N LEU A 39 17.31 9.28 31.75
CA LEU A 39 17.59 10.28 30.75
C LEU A 39 16.37 11.14 30.47
N ILE A 40 16.40 12.40 30.89
CA ILE A 40 15.41 13.40 30.48
C ILE A 40 15.71 13.80 29.03
N SER A 41 14.83 13.41 28.11
CA SER A 41 14.99 13.71 26.68
C SER A 41 14.66 15.17 26.36
N ILE A 42 15.69 15.96 26.07
CA ILE A 42 15.60 17.33 25.54
C ILE A 42 15.99 17.43 24.05
N GLY A 43 16.42 16.32 23.44
CA GLY A 43 16.82 16.28 22.04
C GLY A 43 15.66 16.05 21.05
N GLY A 44 14.50 15.63 21.54
CA GLY A 44 13.30 15.38 20.72
C GLY A 44 12.37 16.60 20.64
N GLY A 45 11.64 16.73 19.54
CA GLY A 45 10.61 17.77 19.33
C GLY A 45 9.18 17.32 19.66
N MET A 46 9.01 16.43 20.64
CA MET A 46 7.69 15.87 20.98
C MET A 46 6.96 16.75 22.00
N PRO A 47 5.78 17.32 21.67
CA PRO A 47 5.00 18.10 22.62
C PRO A 47 4.50 17.23 23.78
N ASN A 48 4.27 17.84 24.95
CA ASN A 48 3.71 17.15 26.11
C ASN A 48 2.29 16.65 25.79
N PRO A 49 2.01 15.33 25.85
CA PRO A 49 0.69 14.78 25.58
C PRO A 49 -0.40 15.30 26.52
N ASP A 50 -0.04 15.81 27.71
CA ASP A 50 -0.98 16.41 28.66
C ASP A 50 -1.61 17.70 28.14
N LEU A 51 -1.04 18.33 27.11
CA LEU A 51 -1.56 19.53 26.47
C LEU A 51 -2.50 19.23 25.29
N PHE A 52 -2.64 17.96 24.87
CA PHE A 52 -3.54 17.62 23.77
C PHE A 52 -5.01 17.82 24.18
N PRO A 53 -5.82 18.60 23.43
CA PRO A 53 -7.16 19.03 23.87
C PRO A 53 -8.27 17.98 23.63
N PHE A 54 -7.93 16.69 23.74
CA PHE A 54 -8.87 15.58 23.56
C PHE A 54 -8.90 14.69 24.80
N ILE A 55 -10.09 14.49 25.37
CA ILE A 55 -10.32 13.61 26.52
C ILE A 55 -10.73 12.22 26.03
N THR A 56 -11.74 12.17 25.17
CA THR A 56 -12.23 10.97 24.49
C THR A 56 -12.56 11.26 23.04
N VAL A 57 -12.61 10.21 22.23
CA VAL A 57 -13.20 10.22 20.88
C VAL A 57 -14.13 9.03 20.82
N SER A 58 -15.41 9.30 20.56
CA SER A 58 -16.45 8.28 20.49
C SER A 58 -17.10 8.29 19.12
N THR A 59 -17.43 7.10 18.62
CA THR A 59 -18.21 6.92 17.40
C THR A 59 -19.14 5.73 17.57
N ASN A 60 -20.22 5.73 16.81
CA ASN A 60 -21.12 4.60 16.69
C ASN A 60 -20.90 3.97 15.31
N VAL A 61 -20.68 2.65 15.26
CA VAL A 61 -20.43 1.92 14.00
C VAL A 61 -21.44 0.78 13.84
N VAL A 62 -21.65 0.34 12.61
CA VAL A 62 -22.52 -0.81 12.33
C VAL A 62 -21.89 -2.08 12.93
N GLU A 63 -22.69 -2.91 13.59
CA GLU A 63 -22.23 -4.19 14.13
C GLU A 63 -21.81 -5.16 13.01
N PRO A 64 -20.64 -5.82 13.12
CA PRO A 64 -20.18 -6.77 12.12
C PRO A 64 -21.21 -7.89 11.85
N GLY A 65 -21.47 -8.19 10.57
CA GLY A 65 -22.43 -9.21 10.15
C GLY A 65 -23.84 -8.69 9.85
N ASN A 66 -24.12 -7.41 10.10
CA ASN A 66 -25.37 -6.79 9.67
C ASN A 66 -25.28 -6.36 8.19
N ASN A 67 -25.88 -7.14 7.29
CA ASN A 67 -25.77 -6.98 5.83
C ASN A 67 -26.64 -5.85 5.23
N THR A 68 -27.23 -5.01 6.07
CA THR A 68 -28.08 -3.91 5.62
C THR A 68 -27.63 -2.63 6.27
N ILE A 69 -27.01 -1.75 5.50
CA ILE A 69 -26.88 -0.32 5.86
C ILE A 69 -28.26 0.29 5.60
N ASN A 70 -29.19 0.08 6.52
CA ASN A 70 -30.49 0.72 6.51
C ASN A 70 -30.40 1.91 7.47
N THR A 71 -30.12 3.09 6.92
CA THR A 71 -29.83 4.36 7.62
C THR A 71 -30.84 4.78 8.69
N VAL A 72 -32.03 4.16 8.72
CA VAL A 72 -33.08 4.40 9.71
C VAL A 72 -33.06 3.39 10.88
N LYS A 73 -32.66 2.14 10.66
CA LYS A 73 -32.59 1.09 11.71
C LYS A 73 -31.22 1.00 12.39
N ASP A 74 -30.16 1.49 11.75
CA ASP A 74 -28.79 1.42 12.29
C ASP A 74 -28.58 2.31 13.52
N LYS A 75 -29.47 3.29 13.78
CA LYS A 75 -29.42 4.12 14.98
C LYS A 75 -29.74 3.37 16.28
N GLU A 76 -30.42 2.23 16.22
CA GLU A 76 -30.83 1.49 17.43
C GLU A 76 -29.88 0.33 17.79
N ASN A 77 -29.07 -0.16 16.83
CA ASN A 77 -28.22 -1.37 16.98
C ASN A 77 -26.73 -1.13 16.66
N GLY A 78 -26.26 0.12 16.76
CA GLY A 78 -24.84 0.41 16.52
C GLY A 78 -23.95 0.01 17.70
N LEU A 79 -22.71 -0.34 17.40
CA LEU A 79 -21.66 -0.57 18.38
C LEU A 79 -20.99 0.77 18.74
N ASP A 80 -21.11 1.18 20.00
CA ASP A 80 -20.40 2.35 20.50
C ASP A 80 -18.93 2.02 20.78
N ILE A 81 -18.04 2.77 20.14
CA ILE A 81 -16.59 2.67 20.31
C ILE A 81 -16.11 3.98 20.91
N THR A 82 -15.36 3.92 22.02
CA THR A 82 -14.78 5.10 22.68
C THR A 82 -13.30 4.91 22.94
N LEU A 83 -12.48 5.75 22.32
CA LEU A 83 -11.06 5.87 22.60
C LEU A 83 -10.84 6.86 23.74
N ASN A 84 -9.98 6.49 24.68
CA ASN A 84 -9.67 7.29 25.85
C ASN A 84 -8.24 7.81 25.81
N ARG A 85 -8.01 8.86 26.60
CA ARG A 85 -6.69 9.47 26.77
C ARG A 85 -5.61 8.51 27.27
N SER A 86 -5.98 7.57 28.14
CA SER A 86 -5.11 6.55 28.71
C SER A 86 -5.57 5.15 28.30
N ASN A 87 -4.67 4.17 28.42
CA ASN A 87 -4.97 2.78 28.08
C ASN A 87 -6.18 2.27 28.87
N GLN A 88 -7.10 1.63 28.16
CA GLN A 88 -8.17 0.84 28.74
C GLN A 88 -7.73 -0.62 28.88
N ASN A 89 -8.10 -1.27 29.97
CA ASN A 89 -7.82 -2.70 30.15
C ASN A 89 -8.41 -3.52 28.99
N GLY A 90 -7.57 -4.31 28.33
CA GLY A 90 -7.96 -5.16 27.20
C GLY A 90 -8.03 -4.47 25.84
N SER A 91 -7.73 -3.17 25.73
CA SER A 91 -7.66 -2.48 24.44
C SER A 91 -6.54 -3.08 23.57
N LYS A 92 -6.86 -3.37 22.30
CA LYS A 92 -5.89 -3.77 21.27
C LYS A 92 -5.33 -2.58 20.47
N VAL A 93 -5.83 -1.37 20.75
CA VAL A 93 -5.42 -0.13 20.10
C VAL A 93 -4.75 0.80 21.10
N GLU A 94 -3.83 1.62 20.60
CA GLU A 94 -3.11 2.62 21.38
C GLU A 94 -4.07 3.70 21.93
N PRO A 95 -3.75 4.34 23.07
CA PRO A 95 -4.60 5.37 23.64
C PRO A 95 -4.44 6.69 22.88
N LEU A 96 -5.38 7.63 23.05
CA LEU A 96 -5.36 8.91 22.31
C LEU A 96 -4.06 9.71 22.50
N LYS A 97 -3.43 9.65 23.68
CA LYS A 97 -2.13 10.30 23.92
C LYS A 97 -1.03 9.82 22.96
N THR A 98 -1.09 8.55 22.56
CA THR A 98 -0.14 7.96 21.61
C THR A 98 -0.58 8.22 20.17
N LEU A 99 -1.86 8.05 19.88
CA LEU A 99 -2.41 8.24 18.53
C LEU A 99 -2.25 9.68 18.02
N LEU A 100 -2.29 10.67 18.92
CA LEU A 100 -2.13 12.09 18.59
C LEU A 100 -0.67 12.58 18.65
N GLN A 101 0.26 11.73 19.09
CA GLN A 101 1.68 12.07 19.16
C GLN A 101 2.38 11.74 17.82
N TYR A 102 3.53 12.38 17.58
CA TYR A 102 4.43 11.97 16.52
C TYR A 102 4.79 10.48 16.63
N ALA A 103 4.84 9.83 15.47
CA ALA A 103 5.28 8.46 15.34
C ALA A 103 6.12 8.26 14.07
N GLY A 104 6.68 7.07 13.93
CA GLY A 104 7.41 6.70 12.72
C GLY A 104 6.47 6.56 11.51
N GLY A 105 7.03 6.65 10.32
CA GLY A 105 6.30 6.48 9.05
C GLY A 105 5.75 5.07 8.80
N ASN A 106 6.08 4.10 9.65
CA ASN A 106 5.61 2.72 9.53
C ASN A 106 4.15 2.54 10.01
N GLY A 107 3.56 3.56 10.64
CA GLY A 107 2.21 3.49 11.19
C GLY A 107 2.13 3.03 12.65
N MET A 108 0.92 3.10 13.21
CA MET A 108 0.61 2.58 14.54
C MET A 108 0.66 1.06 14.53
N SER A 109 1.18 0.45 15.61
CA SER A 109 1.31 -1.01 15.70
C SER A 109 -0.02 -1.73 15.57
N SER A 110 -1.08 -1.23 16.22
CA SER A 110 -2.40 -1.86 16.15
C SER A 110 -2.97 -1.90 14.73
N LEU A 111 -2.80 -0.81 13.97
CA LEU A 111 -3.24 -0.73 12.58
C LEU A 111 -2.39 -1.65 11.68
N VAL A 112 -1.07 -1.61 11.83
CA VAL A 112 -0.15 -2.47 11.06
C VAL A 112 -0.45 -3.94 11.31
N ASP A 113 -0.62 -4.35 12.56
CA ASP A 113 -0.92 -5.74 12.92
C ASP A 113 -2.27 -6.19 12.35
N PHE A 114 -3.29 -5.34 12.42
CA PHE A 114 -4.59 -5.59 11.80
C PHE A 114 -4.48 -5.73 10.28
N THR A 115 -3.79 -4.81 9.61
CA THR A 115 -3.59 -4.85 8.16
C THR A 115 -2.78 -6.08 7.74
N LYS A 116 -1.74 -6.47 8.49
CA LYS A 116 -1.01 -7.73 8.25
C LYS A 116 -1.93 -8.94 8.38
N ALA A 117 -2.75 -8.99 9.42
CA ALA A 117 -3.70 -10.09 9.58
C ALA A 117 -4.67 -10.18 8.39
N LEU A 118 -5.19 -9.05 7.92
CA LEU A 118 -6.06 -8.96 6.74
C LEU A 118 -5.35 -9.43 5.46
N VAL A 119 -4.12 -8.96 5.20
CA VAL A 119 -3.35 -9.38 4.01
C VAL A 119 -3.06 -10.88 4.07
N LYS A 120 -2.72 -11.40 5.26
CA LYS A 120 -2.46 -12.82 5.45
C LYS A 120 -3.71 -13.68 5.23
N SER A 121 -4.89 -13.23 5.68
CA SER A 121 -6.15 -13.95 5.46
C SER A 121 -6.58 -13.90 3.99
N SER A 122 -6.46 -12.74 3.34
CA SER A 122 -7.01 -12.51 2.00
C SER A 122 -6.09 -12.98 0.88
N HIS A 123 -4.76 -12.82 1.03
CA HIS A 123 -3.79 -13.09 -0.03
C HIS A 123 -2.77 -14.18 0.33
N ASN A 124 -2.49 -14.36 1.63
CA ASN A 124 -1.54 -15.34 2.15
C ASN A 124 -0.19 -15.37 1.37
N PRO A 125 0.61 -14.27 1.43
CA PRO A 125 1.85 -14.13 0.66
C PRO A 125 2.81 -15.32 0.78
N LYS A 126 3.48 -15.69 -0.32
CA LYS A 126 4.29 -16.94 -0.44
C LYS A 126 5.78 -16.78 -0.15
N TYR A 127 6.17 -15.65 0.44
CA TYR A 127 7.54 -15.36 0.87
C TYR A 127 7.52 -14.89 2.33
N LYS A 128 8.65 -14.93 3.03
CA LYS A 128 8.70 -14.75 4.49
C LYS A 128 8.69 -13.29 4.93
N ASP A 129 9.46 -12.44 4.25
CA ASP A 129 9.79 -11.09 4.71
C ASP A 129 8.94 -10.00 4.05
N TRP A 130 7.65 -10.29 3.82
CA TRP A 130 6.69 -9.28 3.38
C TRP A 130 6.29 -8.37 4.55
N ASP A 131 5.95 -7.13 4.22
CA ASP A 131 5.51 -6.13 5.20
C ASP A 131 4.38 -5.27 4.63
N VAL A 132 3.78 -4.43 5.47
CA VAL A 132 2.78 -3.44 5.09
C VAL A 132 3.21 -2.07 5.59
N VAL A 133 2.96 -1.05 4.78
CA VAL A 133 3.21 0.35 5.16
C VAL A 133 1.93 1.13 4.88
N PRO A 134 1.36 1.83 5.87
CA PRO A 134 0.19 2.66 5.64
C PRO A 134 0.47 3.78 4.65
N SER A 135 -0.52 4.04 3.80
CA SER A 135 -0.60 5.22 2.94
C SER A 135 -1.79 6.08 3.35
N VAL A 136 -1.85 7.30 2.83
CA VAL A 136 -3.04 8.15 2.94
C VAL A 136 -3.97 7.97 1.72
N GLY A 137 -3.98 6.76 1.15
CA GLY A 137 -4.76 6.36 -0.03
C GLY A 137 -3.90 5.83 -1.18
N ASN A 138 -4.55 5.22 -2.18
CA ASN A 138 -3.85 4.59 -3.32
C ASN A 138 -3.06 5.61 -4.15
N THR A 139 -3.51 6.85 -4.29
CA THR A 139 -2.77 7.91 -4.98
C THR A 139 -1.44 8.24 -4.30
N ASP A 140 -1.40 8.28 -2.97
CA ASP A 140 -0.17 8.47 -2.20
C ASP A 140 0.73 7.24 -2.29
N ALA A 141 0.16 6.03 -2.20
CA ALA A 141 0.91 4.79 -2.36
C ALA A 141 1.57 4.69 -3.76
N LEU A 142 0.83 5.05 -4.81
CA LEU A 142 1.33 5.08 -6.18
C LEU A 142 2.50 6.06 -6.30
N ASN A 143 2.34 7.29 -5.82
CA ASN A 143 3.44 8.27 -5.82
C ASN A 143 4.70 7.76 -5.12
N LYS A 144 4.56 7.13 -3.95
CA LYS A 144 5.69 6.52 -3.22
C LYS A 144 6.37 5.40 -4.02
N ALA A 145 5.58 4.55 -4.69
CA ALA A 145 6.11 3.48 -5.54
C ALA A 145 6.85 4.04 -6.77
N LEU A 146 6.31 5.09 -7.41
CA LEU A 146 6.98 5.77 -8.53
C LEU A 146 8.30 6.38 -8.08
N GLU A 147 8.31 7.14 -6.97
CA GLU A 147 9.55 7.73 -6.43
C GLU A 147 10.61 6.67 -6.08
N LEU A 148 10.19 5.44 -5.75
CA LEU A 148 11.09 4.35 -5.42
C LEU A 148 11.71 3.69 -6.67
N PHE A 149 10.94 3.52 -7.75
CA PHE A 149 11.34 2.67 -8.88
C PHE A 149 11.57 3.40 -10.21
N LEU A 150 11.08 4.63 -10.39
CA LEU A 150 11.13 5.35 -11.66
C LEU A 150 11.66 6.77 -11.50
N ASP A 151 12.70 7.10 -12.28
CA ASP A 151 13.21 8.46 -12.43
C ASP A 151 12.52 9.16 -13.62
N GLU A 152 12.67 10.48 -13.73
CA GLU A 152 12.16 11.25 -14.87
C GLU A 152 12.69 10.68 -16.21
N GLY A 153 11.81 10.55 -17.19
CA GLY A 153 12.07 9.93 -18.49
C GLY A 153 12.08 8.41 -18.50
N ASP A 154 11.95 7.73 -17.35
CA ASP A 154 11.71 6.28 -17.32
C ASP A 154 10.32 5.94 -17.91
N SER A 155 10.13 4.67 -18.24
CA SER A 155 8.90 4.15 -18.84
C SER A 155 8.17 3.20 -17.87
N ILE A 156 6.84 3.31 -17.83
CA ILE A 156 5.95 2.40 -17.12
C ILE A 156 4.98 1.72 -18.11
N LEU A 157 4.86 0.40 -18.00
CA LEU A 157 3.89 -0.37 -18.77
C LEU A 157 2.51 -0.21 -18.13
N VAL A 158 1.50 0.08 -18.94
CA VAL A 158 0.12 0.27 -18.49
C VAL A 158 -0.86 -0.40 -19.45
N CYS A 159 -2.06 -0.74 -18.98
CA CYS A 159 -3.16 -1.07 -19.87
C CYS A 159 -3.43 0.09 -20.85
N GLU A 160 -3.73 -0.21 -22.12
CA GLU A 160 -4.02 0.82 -23.14
C GLU A 160 -5.20 1.73 -22.76
N TRP A 161 -6.13 1.23 -21.93
CA TRP A 161 -7.11 2.01 -21.19
C TRP A 161 -6.83 1.85 -19.70
N THR A 162 -6.74 2.95 -18.95
CA THR A 162 -6.43 2.89 -17.51
C THR A 162 -6.95 4.11 -16.75
N TYR A 163 -6.78 4.12 -15.43
CA TYR A 163 -7.33 5.13 -14.52
C TYR A 163 -6.75 6.54 -14.79
N PRO A 164 -7.57 7.55 -15.10
CA PRO A 164 -7.09 8.88 -15.46
C PRO A 164 -6.20 9.57 -14.41
N ALA A 165 -6.47 9.39 -13.11
CA ALA A 165 -5.63 10.04 -12.09
C ALA A 165 -4.25 9.37 -11.97
N ALA A 166 -4.14 8.06 -12.24
CA ALA A 166 -2.84 7.41 -12.37
C ALA A 166 -2.05 7.99 -13.56
N ILE A 167 -2.71 8.21 -14.71
CA ILE A 167 -2.10 8.85 -15.88
C ILE A 167 -1.56 10.24 -15.55
N GLN A 168 -2.33 11.05 -14.79
CA GLN A 168 -1.89 12.38 -14.35
C GLN A 168 -0.69 12.31 -13.40
N THR A 169 -0.66 11.29 -12.54
CA THR A 169 0.45 11.03 -11.62
C THR A 169 1.74 10.68 -12.39
N PHE A 170 1.64 9.81 -13.40
CA PHE A 170 2.78 9.47 -14.27
C PHE A 170 3.27 10.69 -15.06
N HIS A 171 2.34 11.46 -15.63
CA HIS A 171 2.66 12.66 -16.42
C HIS A 171 3.39 13.72 -15.59
N SER A 172 2.88 14.03 -14.40
CA SER A 172 3.52 15.02 -13.50
C SER A 172 4.88 14.56 -12.96
N SER A 173 5.13 13.25 -12.94
CA SER A 173 6.43 12.66 -12.58
C SER A 173 7.40 12.54 -13.77
N GLY A 174 6.99 12.99 -14.98
CA GLY A 174 7.79 12.87 -16.20
C GLY A 174 8.01 11.43 -16.68
N ILE A 175 7.08 10.53 -16.34
CA ILE A 175 7.17 9.10 -16.67
C ILE A 175 6.44 8.82 -17.99
N ASN A 176 7.13 8.15 -18.91
CA ASN A 176 6.59 7.71 -20.18
C ASN A 176 5.65 6.51 -19.97
N ARG A 177 4.50 6.50 -20.65
CA ARG A 177 3.49 5.44 -20.50
C ARG A 177 3.50 4.58 -21.76
N ILE A 178 3.78 3.29 -21.60
CA ILE A 178 3.85 2.34 -22.69
C ILE A 178 2.58 1.48 -22.65
N PRO A 179 1.64 1.68 -23.58
CA PRO A 179 0.37 0.97 -23.55
C PRO A 179 0.55 -0.49 -23.96
N VAL A 180 -0.13 -1.38 -23.23
CA VAL A 180 -0.22 -2.82 -23.50
C VAL A 180 -1.68 -3.15 -23.78
N LYS A 181 -1.90 -3.98 -24.82
CA LYS A 181 -3.25 -4.38 -25.23
C LYS A 181 -4.01 -5.09 -24.12
N ILE A 182 -5.32 -4.84 -24.08
CA ILE A 182 -6.23 -5.48 -23.14
C ILE A 182 -7.37 -6.21 -23.87
N ASP A 183 -7.94 -7.22 -23.22
CA ASP A 183 -9.16 -7.92 -23.65
C ASP A 183 -10.20 -7.95 -22.51
N GLY A 184 -11.23 -8.81 -22.63
CA GLY A 184 -12.30 -8.94 -21.63
C GLY A 184 -11.84 -9.37 -20.23
N GLU A 185 -10.61 -9.87 -20.09
CA GLU A 185 -10.00 -10.22 -18.80
C GLU A 185 -8.93 -9.22 -18.36
N GLY A 186 -8.73 -8.11 -19.07
CA GLY A 186 -7.72 -7.11 -18.76
C GLY A 186 -6.45 -7.28 -19.59
N MET A 187 -5.27 -7.03 -19.02
CA MET A 187 -4.01 -7.01 -19.78
C MET A 187 -3.69 -8.37 -20.41
N VAL A 188 -3.42 -8.37 -21.72
CA VAL A 188 -3.10 -9.59 -22.48
C VAL A 188 -1.63 -9.96 -22.28
N PRO A 189 -1.29 -11.12 -21.69
CA PRO A 189 0.09 -11.50 -21.40
C PRO A 189 0.98 -11.62 -22.64
N SER A 190 0.47 -12.12 -23.76
CA SER A 190 1.24 -12.20 -25.01
C SER A 190 1.58 -10.81 -25.57
N ALA A 191 0.66 -9.83 -25.45
CA ALA A 191 0.94 -8.46 -25.84
C ALA A 191 1.97 -7.81 -24.93
N LEU A 192 1.93 -8.07 -23.61
CA LEU A 192 2.96 -7.65 -22.68
C LEU A 192 4.33 -8.21 -23.07
N ASP A 193 4.38 -9.51 -23.40
CA ASP A 193 5.61 -10.20 -23.81
C ASP A 193 6.19 -9.62 -25.10
N GLU A 194 5.33 -9.31 -26.08
CA GLU A 194 5.71 -8.69 -27.34
C GLU A 194 6.28 -7.29 -27.14
N VAL A 195 5.60 -6.43 -26.36
CA VAL A 195 6.08 -5.08 -26.04
C VAL A 195 7.44 -5.11 -25.36
N CYS A 196 7.64 -6.02 -24.40
CA CYS A 196 8.92 -6.14 -23.70
C CYS A 196 10.03 -6.71 -24.61
N SER A 197 9.72 -7.74 -25.41
CA SER A 197 10.70 -8.40 -26.28
C SER A 197 11.13 -7.56 -27.47
N SER A 198 10.27 -6.66 -27.94
CA SER A 198 10.54 -5.73 -29.05
C SER A 198 11.01 -4.34 -28.58
N TRP A 199 11.20 -4.15 -27.28
CA TRP A 199 11.57 -2.85 -26.72
C TRP A 199 12.94 -2.38 -27.20
N THR A 200 12.96 -1.20 -27.81
CA THR A 200 14.18 -0.55 -28.34
C THR A 200 14.44 0.82 -27.71
N GLY A 201 13.68 1.18 -26.66
CA GLY A 201 13.86 2.45 -25.96
C GLY A 201 15.19 2.51 -25.20
N GLU A 202 15.71 3.73 -25.02
CA GLU A 202 17.02 3.96 -24.38
C GLU A 202 17.11 3.41 -22.96
N LYS A 203 16.00 3.47 -22.22
CA LYS A 203 15.89 2.97 -20.84
C LYS A 203 15.10 1.66 -20.79
N PRO A 204 15.48 0.70 -19.93
CA PRO A 204 14.79 -0.58 -19.83
C PRO A 204 13.38 -0.43 -19.22
N LEU A 205 12.46 -1.31 -19.64
CA LEU A 205 11.17 -1.48 -18.99
C LEU A 205 11.35 -2.29 -17.70
N ARG A 206 10.92 -1.73 -16.56
CA ARG A 206 11.13 -2.35 -15.24
C ARG A 206 9.87 -2.43 -14.38
N VAL A 207 8.83 -1.67 -14.74
CA VAL A 207 7.63 -1.52 -13.91
C VAL A 207 6.39 -1.63 -14.79
N VAL A 208 5.41 -2.40 -14.33
CA VAL A 208 4.07 -2.49 -14.89
C VAL A 208 3.04 -2.07 -13.84
N TYR A 209 2.12 -1.20 -14.22
CA TYR A 209 0.97 -0.79 -13.42
C TYR A 209 -0.31 -1.36 -14.03
N LEU A 210 -1.15 -1.95 -13.18
CA LEU A 210 -2.45 -2.47 -13.57
C LEU A 210 -3.46 -2.45 -12.43
N ILE A 211 -4.74 -2.48 -12.81
CA ILE A 211 -5.90 -2.64 -11.92
C ILE A 211 -6.52 -4.00 -12.30
N PRO A 212 -6.20 -5.09 -11.59
CA PRO A 212 -6.53 -6.44 -12.04
C PRO A 212 -7.96 -6.86 -11.70
N THR A 213 -8.61 -6.17 -10.76
CA THR A 213 -10.00 -6.42 -10.34
C THR A 213 -10.84 -5.20 -10.65
N GLY A 214 -11.95 -5.36 -11.38
CA GLY A 214 -12.84 -4.26 -11.72
C GLY A 214 -12.10 -3.10 -12.42
N GLN A 215 -11.30 -3.44 -13.43
CA GLN A 215 -10.38 -2.52 -14.11
C GLN A 215 -11.07 -1.19 -14.46
N ASN A 216 -10.44 -0.06 -14.14
CA ASN A 216 -10.98 1.24 -14.52
C ASN A 216 -10.35 1.72 -15.85
N PRO A 217 -11.13 1.92 -16.93
CA PRO A 217 -12.59 2.03 -16.99
C PRO A 217 -13.36 0.78 -17.48
N THR A 218 -12.71 -0.33 -17.84
CA THR A 218 -13.37 -1.40 -18.61
C THR A 218 -14.27 -2.34 -17.81
N GLY A 219 -14.13 -2.36 -16.48
CA GLY A 219 -14.75 -3.33 -15.58
C GLY A 219 -14.14 -4.73 -15.64
N ALA A 220 -13.14 -4.97 -16.49
CA ALA A 220 -12.53 -6.29 -16.67
C ALA A 220 -11.87 -6.79 -15.39
N THR A 221 -11.92 -8.10 -15.15
CA THR A 221 -11.24 -8.74 -14.01
C THR A 221 -10.41 -9.90 -14.52
N MET A 222 -9.14 -9.93 -14.15
CA MET A 222 -8.22 -11.01 -14.53
C MET A 222 -8.57 -12.28 -13.74
N SER A 223 -8.89 -13.36 -14.47
CA SER A 223 -8.99 -14.71 -13.90
C SER A 223 -7.67 -15.17 -13.26
N LEU A 224 -7.73 -16.22 -12.45
CA LEU A 224 -6.52 -16.78 -11.83
C LEU A 224 -5.52 -17.28 -12.89
N GLU A 225 -6.02 -17.89 -13.95
CA GLU A 225 -5.26 -18.34 -15.12
C GLU A 225 -4.55 -17.15 -15.78
N ARG A 226 -5.30 -16.07 -16.05
CA ARG A 226 -4.76 -14.83 -16.61
C ARG A 226 -3.68 -14.22 -15.72
N ARG A 227 -3.89 -14.15 -14.41
CA ARG A 227 -2.89 -13.66 -13.44
C ARG A 227 -1.63 -14.51 -13.43
N ARG A 228 -1.74 -15.84 -13.54
CA ARG A 228 -0.59 -16.76 -13.63
C ARG A 228 0.22 -16.56 -14.90
N GLU A 229 -0.45 -16.40 -16.04
CA GLU A 229 0.21 -16.12 -17.33
C GLU A 229 0.92 -14.77 -17.32
N PHE A 230 0.23 -13.73 -16.85
CA PHE A 230 0.80 -12.39 -16.66
C PHE A 230 2.03 -12.42 -15.75
N TYR A 231 1.95 -13.12 -14.61
CA TYR A 231 3.08 -13.23 -13.69
C TYR A 231 4.29 -13.92 -14.33
N LYS A 232 4.09 -14.98 -15.14
CA LYS A 232 5.18 -15.64 -15.87
C LYS A 232 5.90 -14.69 -16.82
N VAL A 233 5.16 -13.82 -17.53
CA VAL A 233 5.73 -12.80 -18.40
C VAL A 233 6.51 -11.77 -17.60
N CYS A 234 5.97 -11.32 -16.47
CA CYS A 234 6.69 -10.42 -15.56
C CYS A 234 7.99 -11.04 -15.04
N GLN A 235 7.99 -12.33 -14.68
CA GLN A 235 9.21 -13.05 -14.29
C GLN A 235 10.23 -13.15 -15.44
N LYS A 236 9.78 -13.45 -16.67
CA LYS A 236 10.64 -13.54 -17.86
C LYS A 236 11.38 -12.22 -18.12
N HIS A 237 10.71 -11.08 -17.94
CA HIS A 237 11.25 -9.75 -18.22
C HIS A 237 11.73 -8.98 -16.97
N ASN A 238 11.77 -9.64 -15.80
CA ASN A 238 12.15 -9.04 -14.52
C ASN A 238 11.39 -7.74 -14.19
N LEU A 239 10.08 -7.75 -14.40
CA LEU A 239 9.20 -6.60 -14.14
C LEU A 239 8.71 -6.57 -12.69
N ILE A 240 8.72 -5.38 -12.10
CA ILE A 240 8.05 -5.06 -10.85
C ILE A 240 6.58 -4.75 -11.15
N ILE A 241 5.67 -5.39 -10.42
CA ILE A 241 4.23 -5.22 -10.57
C ILE A 241 3.72 -4.24 -9.52
N ILE A 242 3.08 -3.16 -9.97
CA ILE A 242 2.26 -2.28 -9.13
C ILE A 242 0.80 -2.63 -9.38
N GLU A 243 0.24 -3.45 -8.50
CA GLU A 243 -1.18 -3.80 -8.47
C GLU A 243 -1.95 -2.75 -7.66
N ASP A 244 -2.76 -1.95 -8.34
CA ASP A 244 -3.65 -0.96 -7.75
C ASP A 244 -5.06 -1.55 -7.64
N ASP A 245 -5.42 -2.05 -6.45
CA ASP A 245 -6.58 -2.91 -6.26
C ASP A 245 -7.63 -2.33 -5.27
N PRO A 246 -8.14 -1.10 -5.50
CA PRO A 246 -9.16 -0.51 -4.64
C PRO A 246 -10.50 -1.25 -4.71
N TYR A 247 -10.69 -2.08 -5.74
CA TYR A 247 -11.92 -2.80 -6.04
C TYR A 247 -11.86 -4.29 -5.66
N TYR A 248 -10.78 -4.77 -5.03
CA TYR A 248 -10.62 -6.19 -4.67
C TYR A 248 -11.83 -6.77 -3.94
N PHE A 249 -12.38 -6.03 -2.97
CA PHE A 249 -13.54 -6.47 -2.18
C PHE A 249 -14.90 -6.16 -2.82
N LEU A 250 -14.92 -5.68 -4.07
CA LEU A 250 -16.15 -5.44 -4.85
C LEU A 250 -16.43 -6.55 -5.88
N GLN A 251 -15.79 -7.71 -5.72
CA GLN A 251 -16.09 -8.89 -6.52
C GLN A 251 -17.49 -9.41 -6.19
N PHE A 252 -18.30 -9.65 -7.21
CA PHE A 252 -19.62 -10.27 -7.07
C PHE A 252 -19.50 -11.77 -7.36
N ALA A 253 -20.40 -12.56 -6.76
CA ALA A 253 -20.57 -13.95 -7.19
C ALA A 253 -21.24 -13.96 -8.57
N ASP A 254 -20.83 -14.90 -9.41
CA ASP A 254 -21.51 -15.22 -10.67
C ASP A 254 -22.94 -15.76 -10.43
#